data_AF-A0A8J5UHH0-F1
#
_entry.id   AF-A0A8J5UHH0-F1
#
_cell.length_a   1.000
_cell.length_b   1.000
_cell.length_c   1.000
_cell.angle_alpha   90.00
_cell.angle_beta   90.00
_cell.angle_gamma   90.00
#
_symmetry.space_group_name_H-M   'P 1'
#
loop_
_entity.id
_entity.type
_entity.pdbx_description
1 polymer ?
#
loop_
_entity_poly.entity_id
_entity_poly.type
_entity_poly.pdbx_seq_one_letter_code
_entity_poly.pdbx_strand_id
1 'polypeptide(L)'
;MTSRNLNKTWRDIVFEQYEADYAADVPFPIRYLIYGDQWKTDIFIEIPTKINVPVFRQALLHAASSRRLENDPAYEDDLIKVRAHVPPSAQSSNDAHPQDDSAAAGNSG
;
A
#
# COMPACT_ATOMS: atom_id res chain seq x y z
N MET A 1 -5.47 -20.62 21.22
CA MET A 1 -5.06 -20.85 19.82
C MET A 1 -6.22 -20.47 18.92
N THR A 2 -6.20 -19.29 18.33
CA THR A 2 -7.22 -18.87 17.36
C THR A 2 -6.88 -19.47 16.01
N SER A 3 -7.78 -20.33 15.51
CA SER A 3 -7.69 -20.95 14.20
C SER A 3 -7.62 -19.86 13.13
N ARG A 4 -6.44 -19.66 12.53
CA ARG A 4 -6.31 -18.80 11.33
C ARG A 4 -7.01 -19.54 10.19
N ASN A 5 -8.22 -19.11 9.89
CA ASN A 5 -8.97 -19.62 8.76
C ASN A 5 -8.22 -19.24 7.46
N LEU A 6 -7.46 -20.20 6.92
CA LEU A 6 -6.64 -20.05 5.71
C LEU A 6 -7.45 -19.72 4.44
N ASN A 7 -8.79 -19.73 4.50
CA ASN A 7 -9.66 -19.33 3.40
C ASN A 7 -9.97 -17.83 3.38
N LYS A 8 -9.57 -17.05 4.39
CA LYS A 8 -9.81 -15.60 4.40
C LYS A 8 -8.82 -14.90 3.48
N THR A 9 -9.34 -14.10 2.56
CA THR A 9 -8.53 -13.23 1.73
C THR A 9 -8.03 -12.04 2.55
N TRP A 10 -6.99 -11.34 2.08
CA TRP A 10 -6.52 -10.12 2.73
C TRP A 10 -7.64 -9.05 2.84
N ARG A 11 -8.58 -9.04 1.88
CA ARG A 11 -9.77 -8.16 1.90
C ARG A 11 -10.66 -8.47 3.09
N ASP A 12 -10.95 -9.74 3.35
CA ASP A 12 -11.79 -10.15 4.47
C ASP A 12 -11.17 -9.76 5.81
N ILE A 13 -9.85 -9.92 5.94
CA ILE A 13 -9.10 -9.51 7.14
C ILE A 13 -9.23 -7.99 7.36
N VAL A 14 -9.06 -7.20 6.30
CA VAL A 14 -9.15 -5.74 6.35
C VAL A 14 -10.59 -5.28 6.64
N PHE A 15 -11.60 -5.97 6.11
CA PHE A 15 -13.00 -5.67 6.41
C PHE A 15 -13.32 -5.89 7.89
N GLU A 16 -12.91 -7.03 8.45
CA GLU A 16 -13.14 -7.34 9.86
C GLU A 16 -12.41 -6.35 10.78
N GLN A 17 -11.17 -6.00 10.43
CA GLN A 17 -10.37 -5.04 11.20
C GLN A 17 -11.01 -3.65 11.16
N TYR A 18 -11.43 -3.17 9.99
CA TYR A 18 -12.07 -1.87 9.86
C TYR A 18 -13.42 -1.80 10.58
N GLU A 19 -14.21 -2.87 10.56
CA GLU A 19 -15.49 -2.91 11.26
C GLU A 19 -15.30 -2.83 12.79
N ALA A 20 -14.29 -3.53 13.32
CA ALA A 20 -13.92 -3.43 14.73
C ALA A 20 -13.42 -2.03 15.10
N ASP A 21 -12.54 -1.46 14.28
CA ASP A 21 -11.96 -0.13 14.49
C ASP A 21 -13.01 0.99 14.36
N TYR A 22 -13.97 0.84 13.44
CA TYR A 22 -15.11 1.73 13.29
C TYR A 22 -16.03 1.71 14.52
N ALA A 23 -16.28 0.52 15.09
CA ALA A 23 -17.07 0.35 16.31
C ALA A 23 -16.33 0.88 17.56
N ALA A 24 -15.00 0.80 17.57
CA ALA A 24 -14.15 1.32 18.63
C ALA A 24 -13.86 2.84 18.51
N ASP A 25 -14.36 3.49 17.46
CA ASP A 25 -14.16 4.92 17.19
C ASP A 25 -12.68 5.34 17.21
N VAL A 26 -11.82 4.53 16.59
CA VAL A 26 -10.37 4.82 16.56
C VAL A 26 -10.07 6.13 15.80
N PRO A 27 -9.02 6.87 16.18
CA PRO A 27 -8.65 8.10 15.50
C PRO A 27 -8.10 7.85 14.09
N PHE A 28 -8.41 8.78 13.19
CA PHE A 28 -7.96 8.76 11.80
C PHE A 28 -6.71 9.64 11.60
N PRO A 29 -5.82 9.34 10.64
CA PRO A 29 -5.94 8.27 9.63
C PRO A 29 -5.64 6.87 10.21
N ILE A 30 -6.40 5.87 9.75
CA ILE A 30 -6.14 4.47 10.08
C ILE A 30 -5.21 3.88 9.04
N ARG A 31 -4.22 3.09 9.47
CA ARG A 31 -3.25 2.42 8.59
C ARG A 31 -3.18 0.94 8.90
N TYR A 32 -3.38 0.12 7.88
CA TYR A 32 -3.20 -1.33 7.93
C TYR A 32 -1.98 -1.73 7.12
N LEU A 33 -1.19 -2.66 7.65
CA LEU A 33 -0.14 -3.37 6.92
C LEU A 33 -0.59 -4.82 6.77
N ILE A 34 -0.76 -5.27 5.53
CA ILE A 34 -1.23 -6.63 5.25
C ILE A 34 -0.53 -7.21 4.02
N TYR A 35 -0.34 -8.52 3.99
CA TYR A 35 0.18 -9.21 2.82
C TYR A 35 -0.89 -9.30 1.73
N GLY A 36 -0.66 -8.62 0.61
CA GLY A 36 -1.50 -8.69 -0.59
C GLY A 36 -1.13 -9.91 -1.42
N ASP A 37 -1.88 -11.00 -1.27
CA ASP A 37 -1.64 -12.28 -1.97
C ASP A 37 -1.60 -12.14 -3.50
N GLN A 38 -2.32 -11.15 -4.03
CA GLN A 38 -2.40 -10.79 -5.43
C GLN A 38 -1.09 -10.21 -5.98
N TRP A 39 -0.42 -9.35 -5.21
CA TRP A 39 0.84 -8.69 -5.59
C TRP A 39 2.07 -9.36 -4.99
N LYS A 40 1.87 -10.42 -4.19
CA LYS A 40 2.91 -11.16 -3.48
C LYS A 40 3.80 -10.27 -2.60
N THR A 41 3.27 -9.16 -2.14
CA THR A 41 4.00 -8.15 -1.36
C THR A 41 3.13 -7.61 -0.24
N ASP A 42 3.78 -7.03 0.77
CA ASP A 42 3.07 -6.30 1.80
C ASP A 42 2.52 -4.99 1.22
N ILE A 43 1.30 -4.64 1.60
CA ILE A 43 0.63 -3.41 1.19
C ILE A 43 0.21 -2.61 2.42
N PHE A 44 0.34 -1.29 2.31
CA PHE A 44 -0.28 -0.34 3.21
C PHE A 44 -1.65 0.06 2.68
N ILE A 45 -2.65 0.04 3.55
CA ILE A 45 -3.98 0.59 3.30
C ILE A 45 -4.21 1.70 4.31
N GLU A 46 -4.28 2.93 3.83
CA GLU A 46 -4.59 4.11 4.61
C GLU A 46 -6.04 4.54 4.36
N ILE A 47 -6.76 4.81 5.45
CA ILE A 47 -8.09 5.42 5.41
C ILE A 47 -7.95 6.80 6.06
N PRO A 48 -8.06 7.91 5.29
CA PRO A 48 -7.75 9.25 5.78
C PRO A 48 -8.82 9.79 6.72
N THR A 49 -10.09 9.39 6.55
CA THR A 49 -11.23 9.93 7.31
C THR A 49 -12.23 8.84 7.65
N LYS A 50 -13.04 9.07 8.69
CA LYS A 50 -14.11 8.15 9.09
C LYS A 50 -15.17 8.02 8.00
N ILE A 51 -15.29 6.82 7.43
CA ILE A 51 -16.30 6.48 6.43
C ILE A 51 -17.13 5.28 6.88
N ASN A 52 -18.39 5.21 6.46
CA ASN A 52 -19.26 4.10 6.84
C ASN A 52 -18.71 2.76 6.33
N VAL A 53 -18.89 1.69 7.10
CA VAL A 53 -18.40 0.33 6.75
C VAL A 53 -18.82 -0.11 5.33
N PRO A 54 -20.06 0.11 4.85
CA PRO A 54 -20.42 -0.23 3.48
C PRO A 54 -19.66 0.57 2.41
N VAL A 55 -19.40 1.85 2.67
CA VAL A 55 -18.64 2.74 1.77
C VAL A 55 -17.18 2.28 1.70
N PHE A 56 -16.59 1.95 2.84
CA PHE A 56 -15.24 1.37 2.90
C PHE A 56 -15.14 0.06 2.10
N ARG A 57 -16.09 -0.87 2.31
CA ARG A 57 -16.11 -2.15 1.59
C ARG A 57 -16.16 -1.93 0.07
N GLN A 58 -17.01 -1.02 -0.40
CA GLN A 58 -17.11 -0.69 -1.81
C GLN A 58 -15.82 -0.05 -2.35
N ALA A 59 -15.23 0.91 -1.63
CA ALA A 59 -13.98 1.56 -2.02
C ALA A 59 -12.82 0.55 -2.14
N LEU A 60 -12.66 -0.33 -1.16
CA LEU A 60 -11.60 -1.34 -1.18
C LEU A 60 -11.78 -2.35 -2.31
N LEU A 61 -13.01 -2.79 -2.57
CA LEU A 61 -13.32 -3.68 -3.70
C LEU A 61 -13.06 -3.00 -5.04
N HIS A 62 -13.37 -1.71 -5.15
CA HIS A 62 -13.07 -0.91 -6.34
C HIS A 62 -11.56 -0.80 -6.57
N ALA A 63 -10.79 -0.42 -5.55
CA ALA A 63 -9.33 -0.34 -5.62
C ALA A 63 -8.71 -1.70 -6.02
N ALA A 64 -9.07 -2.76 -5.32
CA ALA A 64 -8.57 -4.12 -5.61
C ALA A 64 -8.94 -4.58 -7.03
N SER A 65 -10.13 -4.24 -7.52
CA SER A 65 -10.55 -4.62 -8.87
C SER A 65 -9.82 -3.80 -9.94
N SER A 66 -9.61 -2.50 -9.71
CA SER A 66 -8.91 -1.60 -10.65
C SER A 66 -7.44 -1.97 -10.83
N ARG A 67 -6.79 -2.48 -9.78
CA ARG A 67 -5.37 -2.89 -9.79
C ARG A 67 -5.16 -4.38 -9.98
N ARG A 68 -6.21 -5.15 -10.30
CA ARG A 68 -6.13 -6.60 -10.29
C ARG A 68 -5.16 -7.20 -11.32
N LEU A 69 -5.00 -6.53 -12.46
CA LEU A 69 -4.11 -6.95 -13.55
C LEU A 69 -2.76 -6.22 -13.51
N GLU A 70 -2.60 -5.27 -12.59
CA GLU A 70 -1.39 -4.47 -12.44
C GLU A 70 -0.43 -5.14 -11.45
N ASN A 71 0.86 -5.05 -11.73
CA ASN A 71 1.90 -5.53 -10.79
C ASN A 71 2.06 -4.57 -9.59
N ASP A 72 1.70 -3.31 -9.76
CA ASP A 72 1.77 -2.29 -8.71
C ASP A 72 0.41 -2.15 -7.99
N PRO A 73 0.35 -2.36 -6.65
CA PRO A 73 -0.86 -2.13 -5.87
C PRO A 73 -1.20 -0.65 -5.67
N ALA A 74 -0.37 0.30 -6.11
CA ALA A 74 -0.55 1.72 -5.86
C ALA A 74 -1.91 2.24 -6.35
N TYR A 75 -2.78 2.63 -5.43
CA TYR A 75 -4.10 3.21 -5.69
C TYR A 75 -4.34 4.35 -4.70
N GLU A 76 -4.93 5.44 -5.16
CA GLU A 76 -5.24 6.59 -4.31
C GLU A 76 -6.52 7.25 -4.81
N ASP A 77 -7.47 7.40 -3.91
CA ASP A 77 -8.64 8.24 -4.08
C ASP A 77 -8.94 9.01 -2.77
N ASP A 78 -10.09 9.68 -2.72
CA ASP A 78 -10.49 10.49 -1.57
C ASP A 78 -10.84 9.64 -0.33
N LEU A 79 -11.09 8.33 -0.49
CA LEU A 79 -11.60 7.44 0.55
C LEU A 79 -10.53 6.51 1.10
N ILE A 80 -9.60 6.03 0.27
CA ILE A 80 -8.53 5.12 0.65
C ILE A 80 -7.26 5.33 -0.19
N LYS A 81 -6.12 4.99 0.42
CA LYS A 81 -4.83 4.90 -0.28
C LYS A 81 -4.23 3.51 -0.08
N VAL A 82 -3.86 2.86 -1.16
CA VAL A 82 -3.17 1.57 -1.16
C VAL A 82 -1.79 1.76 -1.76
N ARG A 83 -0.74 1.29 -1.08
CA ARG A 83 0.64 1.40 -1.57
C ARG A 83 1.42 0.13 -1.26
N ALA A 84 2.35 -0.25 -2.13
CA ALA A 84 3.30 -1.32 -1.81
C ALA A 84 4.18 -0.89 -0.63
N HIS A 85 4.35 -1.77 0.34
CA HIS A 85 5.40 -1.63 1.34
C HIS A 85 6.69 -2.18 0.72
N VAL A 86 7.51 -1.29 0.18
CA VAL A 86 8.85 -1.63 -0.27
C VAL A 86 9.77 -1.61 0.96
N PRO A 87 10.33 -2.75 1.41
CA PRO A 87 11.29 -2.73 2.50
C PRO A 87 12.50 -1.87 2.09
N PRO A 88 13.09 -1.09 3.01
CA PRO A 88 14.16 -0.15 2.71
C PRO A 88 15.38 -0.79 2.02
N SER A 89 15.60 -2.10 2.22
CA SER A 89 16.65 -2.88 1.57
C SER A 89 16.52 -2.96 0.03
N ALA A 90 15.33 -2.73 -0.53
CA ALA A 90 15.08 -2.73 -1.97
C ALA A 90 15.12 -1.33 -2.62
N GLN A 91 15.11 -0.25 -1.82
CA GLN A 91 15.20 1.12 -2.33
C GLN A 91 16.63 1.53 -2.73
N SER A 92 17.67 0.88 -2.18
CA SER A 92 19.08 1.21 -2.46
C SER A 92 19.55 0.87 -3.88
N SER A 93 18.77 0.15 -4.69
CA SER A 93 19.24 -0.32 -6.00
C SER A 93 18.98 0.65 -7.17
N ASN A 94 18.23 1.74 -6.96
CA ASN A 94 17.82 2.65 -8.04
C ASN A 94 18.34 4.09 -7.92
N ASP A 95 19.12 4.42 -6.88
CA ASP A 95 19.74 5.75 -6.70
C ASP A 95 21.21 5.78 -7.15
N ALA A 96 21.56 4.97 -8.16
CA ALA A 96 22.82 5.14 -8.89
C ALA A 96 22.69 6.36 -9.81
N HIS A 97 22.85 7.54 -9.21
CA HIS A 97 23.14 8.80 -9.86
C HIS A 97 24.18 8.60 -10.98
N PRO A 98 23.93 8.97 -12.25
CA PRO A 98 25.01 9.01 -13.22
C PRO A 98 25.95 10.12 -12.77
N GLN A 99 27.15 9.76 -12.32
CA GLN A 99 28.22 10.73 -12.11
C GLN A 99 28.51 11.38 -13.47
N ASP A 100 28.12 12.65 -13.56
CA ASP A 100 28.49 13.58 -14.61
C ASP A 100 30.02 13.72 -14.62
N ASP A 101 30.68 12.99 -15.52
CA ASP A 101 32.11 13.12 -15.81
C ASP A 101 32.33 14.40 -16.66
N SER A 102 32.15 15.55 -16.03
CA SER A 102 32.61 16.84 -16.54
C SER A 102 33.95 17.18 -15.89
N ALA A 103 35.04 16.72 -16.51
CA ALA A 103 36.38 17.26 -16.26
C ALA A 103 37.04 17.67 -17.58
N ALA A 104 36.71 18.87 -18.03
CA ALA A 104 37.50 19.60 -19.01
C ALA A 104 38.78 20.13 -18.33
N ALA A 105 39.95 19.70 -18.79
CA ALA A 105 41.19 20.45 -18.62
C ALA A 105 42.22 20.00 -19.67
N GLY A 106 42.57 20.92 -20.57
CA GLY A 106 43.63 20.71 -21.57
C GLY A 106 43.82 21.94 -22.44
N ASN A 107 44.08 23.09 -21.82
CA ASN A 107 44.41 24.33 -22.50
C ASN A 107 45.82 24.27 -23.10
N SER A 108 45.94 24.83 -24.31
CA SER A 108 47.14 24.96 -25.12
C SER A 108 48.16 25.93 -24.51
N GLY A 109 49.45 25.66 -24.76
CA GLY A 109 50.59 26.55 -24.53
C GLY A 109 51.76 26.10 -25.39
#